data_AF-A0A7X3TD10-F1
#
_entry.id   AF-A0A7X3TD10-F1
#
_cell.length_a   1.000
_cell.length_b   1.000
_cell.length_c   1.000
_cell.angle_alpha   90.00
_cell.angle_beta   90.00
_cell.angle_gamma   90.00
#
_symmetry.space_group_name_H-M   'P 1'
#
loop_
_entity.id
_entity.type
_entity.pdbx_description
1 polymer ?
#
loop_
_entity_poly.entity_id
_entity_poly.type
_entity_poly.pdbx_seq_one_letter_code
_entity_poly.pdbx_strand_id
1 'polypeptide(L)'
;MKSIILQGKILNSLTLLIAILGTMIGLQLPLQAGTDQLLFDREAMKDPGSLIVKLQDTRAPVSEFIASQLSEDMQWVLFGYNGVSTPSAQQQEVLLSDLNRLLQGDSLYDAQRFANIELSEQTQALIAENQKGGEALVRLNRCLLADVYPYELASLSEQQSSTASKGIETCRENLRQIKRALDEYRAANADGDPQWLSDLSPEYLDAKFLLCPADTTAGVPGVLTEDASDPTLPCRYLYEIRPSEKEAQQMLWTQEGDMTPIVRCEHHRLNLSLGGKLYRNGPQRDIYNSNKMGFSALADVVRDLHKQHGKAFLKTQAGRQQLKQATEKLIIKQFVPKMLDALEKEIASQVEAQLGKDFLKTPMGVDIFKQAFSQVGSQIKEQLQVQLESQLGAEFLKSEEGRDILEQLSVLLSADVLSVH
;
A
#
# COMPACT_ATOMS: atom_id res chain seq x y z
N MET A 1 61.70 -8.84 43.33
CA MET A 1 60.84 -8.09 44.28
C MET A 1 59.89 -7.07 43.64
N LYS A 2 60.15 -6.50 42.45
CA LYS A 2 59.22 -5.56 41.79
C LYS A 2 58.04 -6.21 41.03
N SER A 3 58.09 -7.51 40.72
CA SER A 3 57.02 -8.22 40.00
C SER A 3 55.84 -8.67 40.90
N ILE A 4 56.12 -9.10 42.14
CA ILE A 4 55.10 -9.55 43.10
C ILE A 4 54.26 -8.38 43.64
N ILE A 5 54.84 -7.18 43.73
CA ILE A 5 54.15 -5.95 44.14
C ILE A 5 53.19 -5.45 43.02
N LEU A 6 53.44 -5.82 41.76
CA LEU A 6 52.60 -5.41 40.63
C LEU A 6 51.38 -6.32 40.46
N GLN A 7 51.49 -7.62 40.77
CA GLN A 7 50.35 -8.55 40.74
C GLN A 7 49.35 -8.35 41.88
N GLY A 8 49.79 -7.87 43.06
CA GLY A 8 48.90 -7.51 44.17
C GLY A 8 48.11 -6.22 43.96
N LYS A 9 48.57 -5.30 43.09
CA LYS A 9 47.84 -4.08 42.74
C LYS A 9 46.80 -4.29 41.64
N ILE A 10 46.97 -5.32 40.81
CA ILE A 10 46.03 -5.66 39.73
C ILE A 10 44.79 -6.36 40.31
N LEU A 11 44.92 -7.18 41.35
CA LEU A 11 43.79 -7.88 41.96
C LEU A 11 42.89 -6.99 42.86
N ASN A 12 43.42 -5.88 43.41
CA ASN A 12 42.64 -4.91 44.19
C ASN A 12 42.02 -3.77 43.34
N SER A 13 42.43 -3.64 42.07
CA SER A 13 41.80 -2.69 41.14
C SER A 13 40.53 -3.25 40.47
N LEU A 14 40.35 -4.57 40.48
CA LEU A 14 39.18 -5.23 39.89
C LEU A 14 37.97 -5.23 40.84
N THR A 15 38.18 -5.30 42.15
CA THR A 15 37.12 -5.20 43.16
C THR A 15 36.60 -3.78 43.36
N LEU A 16 37.42 -2.75 43.11
CA LEU A 16 36.97 -1.35 43.18
C LEU A 16 36.18 -0.91 41.92
N LEU A 17 36.51 -1.49 40.75
CA LEU A 17 35.75 -1.25 39.51
C LEU A 17 34.36 -1.90 39.51
N ILE A 18 34.20 -3.03 40.21
CA ILE A 18 32.88 -3.67 40.38
C ILE A 18 32.01 -2.91 41.40
N ALA A 19 32.60 -2.22 42.38
CA ALA A 19 31.87 -1.36 43.31
C ALA A 19 31.47 0.00 42.69
N ILE A 20 32.26 0.53 41.76
CA ILE A 20 31.90 1.75 41.00
C ILE A 20 30.83 1.45 39.91
N LEU A 21 30.75 0.21 39.43
CA LEU A 21 29.63 -0.27 38.60
C LEU A 21 28.32 -0.51 39.41
N GLY A 22 28.37 -0.51 40.74
CA GLY A 22 27.23 -0.86 41.60
C GLY A 22 26.46 0.30 42.24
N THR A 23 26.96 1.54 42.22
CA THR A 23 26.35 2.66 42.97
C THR A 23 26.41 4.02 42.26
N MET A 24 26.33 4.02 40.93
CA MET A 24 25.75 5.14 40.16
C MET A 24 24.45 4.71 39.48
N ILE A 25 23.69 3.87 40.19
CA ILE A 25 22.22 3.94 40.22
C ILE A 25 21.89 5.15 41.12
N GLY A 26 22.20 6.33 40.59
CA GLY A 26 21.87 7.62 41.18
C GLY A 26 20.71 8.20 40.38
N LEU A 27 19.49 7.84 40.78
CA LEU A 27 18.24 8.52 40.43
C LEU A 27 18.23 9.13 39.01
N GLN A 28 18.27 8.29 37.98
CA GLN A 28 17.42 8.61 36.83
C GLN A 28 16.00 8.40 37.33
N LEU A 29 15.44 9.45 37.94
CA LEU A 29 14.03 9.75 37.71
C LEU A 29 13.86 9.60 36.20
N PRO A 30 13.04 8.65 35.70
CA PRO A 30 12.64 8.77 34.31
C PRO A 30 12.02 10.15 34.23
N LEU A 31 12.65 11.05 33.48
CA LEU A 31 11.93 12.16 32.86
C LEU A 31 10.96 11.50 31.86
N GLN A 32 9.93 10.83 32.40
CA GLN A 32 8.68 10.46 31.73
C GLN A 32 7.81 11.73 31.65
N ALA A 33 8.40 12.80 31.12
CA ALA A 33 7.71 14.03 30.82
C ALA A 33 8.10 14.38 29.39
N GLY A 34 7.34 13.85 28.42
CA GLY A 34 7.48 14.24 27.01
C GLY A 34 6.79 13.35 25.98
N THR A 35 6.77 12.02 26.14
CA THR A 35 6.25 11.11 25.09
C THR A 35 4.74 10.90 25.11
N ASP A 36 4.07 11.08 26.26
CA ASP A 36 2.61 10.87 26.36
C ASP A 36 1.83 11.76 25.40
N GLN A 37 2.34 12.96 25.10
CA GLN A 37 1.73 13.89 24.13
C GLN A 37 1.82 13.42 22.68
N LEU A 38 2.67 12.44 22.38
CA LEU A 38 2.86 11.88 21.04
C LEU A 38 2.10 10.57 20.82
N LEU A 39 1.64 9.93 21.90
CA LEU A 39 0.86 8.70 21.81
C LEU A 39 -0.56 9.01 21.31
N PHE A 40 -1.17 8.01 20.69
CA PHE A 40 -2.59 8.05 20.38
C PHE A 40 -3.40 7.97 21.67
N ASP A 41 -4.42 8.81 21.78
CA ASP A 41 -5.54 8.61 22.68
C ASP A 41 -6.74 8.04 21.88
N ARG A 42 -7.87 7.83 22.57
CA ARG A 42 -9.09 7.32 21.93
C ARG A 42 -9.64 8.27 20.86
N GLU A 43 -9.49 9.59 21.05
CA GLU A 43 -10.03 10.59 20.11
C GLU A 43 -9.19 10.66 18.83
N ALA A 44 -7.90 10.37 18.93
CA ALA A 44 -7.00 10.30 17.79
C ALA A 44 -7.32 9.10 16.86
N MET A 45 -8.08 8.11 17.32
CA MET A 45 -8.58 6.99 16.50
C MET A 45 -9.97 7.30 15.94
N LYS A 46 -10.00 8.04 14.83
CA LYS A 46 -11.19 8.57 14.16
C LYS A 46 -12.13 7.49 13.63
N ASP A 47 -11.56 6.40 13.08
CA ASP A 47 -12.33 5.32 12.43
C ASP A 47 -11.67 3.95 12.69
N PRO A 48 -11.87 3.37 13.89
CA PRO A 48 -11.26 2.09 14.26
C PRO A 48 -11.72 0.93 13.36
N GLY A 49 -12.97 0.94 12.90
CA GLY A 49 -13.48 -0.12 12.03
C GLY A 49 -12.78 -0.13 10.68
N SER A 50 -12.65 1.04 10.06
CA SER A 50 -11.87 1.18 8.81
C SER A 50 -10.42 0.76 8.99
N LEU A 51 -9.80 1.11 10.13
CA LEU A 51 -8.41 0.76 10.41
C LEU A 51 -8.20 -0.75 10.48
N ILE A 52 -9.06 -1.47 11.20
CA ILE A 52 -8.99 -2.93 11.29
C ILE A 52 -9.19 -3.55 9.89
N VAL A 53 -10.15 -3.05 9.10
CA VAL A 53 -10.33 -3.53 7.71
C VAL A 53 -9.06 -3.31 6.86
N LYS A 54 -8.41 -2.15 6.97
CA LYS A 54 -7.17 -1.88 6.23
C LYS A 54 -6.00 -2.74 6.69
N LEU A 55 -5.93 -3.06 7.98
CA LEU A 55 -4.91 -3.95 8.56
C LEU A 55 -5.13 -5.41 8.17
N GLN A 56 -6.36 -5.82 7.82
CA GLN A 56 -6.64 -7.14 7.24
C GLN A 56 -6.17 -7.25 5.77
N ASP A 57 -5.90 -6.14 5.10
CA ASP A 57 -5.56 -6.15 3.68
C ASP A 57 -4.06 -6.34 3.47
N THR A 58 -3.69 -7.60 3.20
CA THR A 58 -2.31 -8.02 2.96
C THR A 58 -1.75 -7.55 1.62
N ARG A 59 -2.57 -6.96 0.74
CA ARG A 59 -2.08 -6.38 -0.54
C ARG A 59 -1.32 -5.07 -0.32
N ALA A 60 -1.49 -4.44 0.84
CA ALA A 60 -0.75 -3.26 1.25
C ALA A 60 0.48 -3.65 2.08
N PRO A 61 1.72 -3.54 1.56
CA PRO A 61 2.91 -4.00 2.27
C PRO A 61 3.10 -3.34 3.65
N VAL A 62 2.71 -2.07 3.78
CA VAL A 62 2.72 -1.39 5.08
C VAL A 62 1.71 -2.01 6.03
N SER A 63 0.46 -2.23 5.59
CA SER A 63 -0.57 -2.82 6.45
C SER A 63 -0.23 -4.26 6.85
N GLU A 64 0.30 -5.05 5.92
CA GLU A 64 0.78 -6.41 6.19
C GLU A 64 1.88 -6.40 7.27
N PHE A 65 2.88 -5.52 7.11
CA PHE A 65 3.92 -5.36 8.10
C PHE A 65 3.35 -4.94 9.46
N ILE A 66 2.54 -3.88 9.52
CA ILE A 66 1.96 -3.40 10.78
C ILE A 66 1.14 -4.51 11.45
N ALA A 67 0.28 -5.21 10.70
CA ALA A 67 -0.52 -6.33 11.20
C ALA A 67 0.34 -7.44 11.82
N SER A 68 1.48 -7.77 11.19
CA SER A 68 2.42 -8.77 11.71
C SER A 68 3.07 -8.38 13.04
N GLN A 69 3.11 -7.07 13.36
CA GLN A 69 3.73 -6.55 14.58
C GLN A 69 2.72 -6.36 15.73
N LEU A 70 1.42 -6.56 15.48
CA LEU A 70 0.38 -6.48 16.52
C LEU A 70 0.41 -7.70 17.43
N SER A 71 -0.18 -7.56 18.62
CA SER A 71 -0.31 -8.65 19.59
C SER A 71 -1.14 -9.82 19.05
N GLU A 72 -0.98 -11.00 19.65
CA GLU A 72 -1.79 -12.18 19.30
C GLU A 72 -3.30 -11.89 19.45
N ASP A 73 -3.70 -11.19 20.51
CA ASP A 73 -5.08 -10.76 20.73
C ASP A 73 -5.63 -9.94 19.55
N MET A 74 -4.82 -9.00 19.05
CA MET A 74 -5.23 -8.17 17.91
C MET A 74 -5.21 -8.94 16.59
N GLN A 75 -4.28 -9.88 16.41
CA GLN A 75 -4.27 -10.77 15.25
C GLN A 75 -5.54 -11.63 15.19
N TRP A 76 -6.05 -12.11 16.34
CA TRP A 76 -7.34 -12.79 16.42
C TRP A 76 -8.51 -11.89 16.05
N VAL A 77 -8.49 -10.62 16.47
CA VAL A 77 -9.49 -9.63 16.05
C VAL A 77 -9.41 -9.39 14.54
N LEU A 78 -8.21 -9.24 13.98
CA LEU A 78 -8.01 -9.10 12.53
C LEU A 78 -8.52 -10.34 11.78
N PHE A 79 -8.36 -11.55 12.32
CA PHE A 79 -8.88 -12.74 11.64
C PHE A 79 -10.41 -12.79 11.64
N GLY A 80 -11.06 -12.42 12.75
CA GLY A 80 -12.51 -12.57 12.92
C GLY A 80 -13.37 -11.37 12.56
N TYR A 81 -12.77 -10.20 12.32
CA TYR A 81 -13.55 -8.97 12.10
C TYR A 81 -14.20 -8.93 10.71
N ASN A 82 -15.52 -8.76 10.69
CA ASN A 82 -16.29 -8.77 9.44
C ASN A 82 -16.32 -7.43 8.69
N GLY A 83 -15.73 -6.36 9.26
CA GLY A 83 -15.68 -5.04 8.62
C GLY A 83 -17.01 -4.28 8.52
N VAL A 84 -18.10 -4.77 9.10
CA VAL A 84 -19.44 -4.17 8.98
C VAL A 84 -19.82 -3.35 10.21
N SER A 85 -19.53 -3.89 11.40
CA SER A 85 -19.91 -3.31 12.69
C SER A 85 -18.78 -2.47 13.28
N THR A 86 -19.11 -1.49 14.10
CA THR A 86 -18.10 -0.78 14.90
C THR A 86 -17.41 -1.78 15.84
N PRO A 87 -16.06 -1.80 15.93
CA PRO A 87 -15.35 -2.66 16.87
C PRO A 87 -15.76 -2.36 18.32
N SER A 88 -15.77 -3.38 19.18
CA SER A 88 -16.14 -3.19 20.58
C SER A 88 -15.13 -2.29 21.31
N ALA A 89 -15.55 -1.69 22.43
CA ALA A 89 -14.65 -0.84 23.22
C ALA A 89 -13.37 -1.57 23.66
N GLN A 90 -13.46 -2.88 23.92
CA GLN A 90 -12.30 -3.71 24.26
C GLN A 90 -11.36 -3.90 23.05
N GLN A 91 -11.90 -4.19 21.87
CA GLN A 91 -11.11 -4.33 20.64
C GLN A 91 -10.40 -3.02 20.28
N GLN A 92 -11.07 -1.89 20.48
CA GLN A 92 -10.49 -0.56 20.29
C GLN A 92 -9.31 -0.30 21.24
N GLU A 93 -9.42 -0.71 22.52
CA GLU A 93 -8.32 -0.56 23.48
C GLU A 93 -7.12 -1.42 23.16
N VAL A 94 -7.34 -2.67 22.73
CA VAL A 94 -6.26 -3.57 22.31
C VAL A 94 -5.52 -2.96 21.12
N LEU A 95 -6.26 -2.49 20.11
CA LEU A 95 -5.68 -1.83 18.95
C LEU A 95 -4.89 -0.57 19.33
N LEU A 96 -5.47 0.30 20.16
CA LEU A 96 -4.83 1.54 20.61
C LEU A 96 -3.52 1.25 21.37
N SER A 97 -3.54 0.27 22.27
CA SER A 97 -2.37 -0.18 23.02
C SER A 97 -1.27 -0.70 22.09
N ASP A 98 -1.63 -1.53 21.10
CA ASP A 98 -0.66 -2.04 20.12
C ASP A 98 -0.07 -0.93 19.25
N LEU A 99 -0.88 0.01 18.75
CA LEU A 99 -0.37 1.15 17.99
C LEU A 99 0.62 1.96 18.82
N ASN A 100 0.28 2.28 20.07
CA ASN A 100 1.16 3.03 20.97
C ASN A 100 2.45 2.27 21.33
N ARG A 101 2.40 0.94 21.39
CA ARG A 101 3.60 0.11 21.53
C ARG A 101 4.47 0.19 20.27
N LEU A 102 3.88 0.13 19.07
CA LEU A 102 4.61 0.27 17.81
C LEU A 102 5.29 1.63 17.68
N LEU A 103 4.64 2.71 18.13
CA LEU A 103 5.25 4.04 18.14
C LEU A 103 6.57 4.09 18.91
N GLN A 104 6.64 3.34 20.01
CA GLN A 104 7.79 3.29 20.92
C GLN A 104 8.82 2.22 20.57
N GLY A 105 8.55 1.40 19.56
CA GLY A 105 9.45 0.36 19.08
C GLY A 105 10.48 0.88 18.08
N ASP A 106 10.93 -0.03 17.22
CA ASP A 106 11.85 0.29 16.12
C ASP A 106 11.20 1.23 15.09
N SER A 107 12.01 1.76 14.17
CA SER A 107 11.51 2.56 13.06
C SER A 107 10.55 1.75 12.20
N LEU A 108 9.35 2.29 12.00
CA LEU A 108 8.38 1.73 11.06
C LEU A 108 8.79 2.03 9.61
N TYR A 109 9.58 3.08 9.39
CA TYR A 109 9.96 3.52 8.05
C TYR A 109 10.88 2.52 7.36
N ASP A 110 10.49 2.16 6.14
CA ASP A 110 11.30 1.47 5.16
C ASP A 110 10.94 2.05 3.79
N ALA A 111 11.95 2.37 2.98
CA ALA A 111 11.73 3.09 1.72
C ALA A 111 10.87 2.30 0.73
N GLN A 112 11.02 0.97 0.69
CA GLN A 112 10.25 0.11 -0.21
C GLN A 112 8.80 -0.04 0.28
N ARG A 113 8.59 -0.25 1.58
CA ARG A 113 7.25 -0.36 2.16
C ARG A 113 6.44 0.92 1.95
N PHE A 114 7.06 2.09 2.10
CA PHE A 114 6.39 3.40 2.02
C PHE A 114 6.42 4.04 0.63
N ALA A 115 6.93 3.36 -0.41
CA ALA A 115 7.14 3.93 -1.74
C ALA A 115 5.87 4.50 -2.41
N ASN A 116 4.70 3.92 -2.12
CA ASN A 116 3.41 4.35 -2.69
C ASN A 116 2.53 5.11 -1.68
N ILE A 117 3.13 5.65 -0.61
CA ILE A 117 2.45 6.48 0.38
C ILE A 117 2.89 7.92 0.18
N GLU A 118 1.93 8.82 0.04
CA GLU A 118 2.19 10.25 0.03
C GLU A 118 2.54 10.71 1.46
N LEU A 119 3.83 10.79 1.76
CA LEU A 119 4.34 11.24 3.05
C LEU A 119 4.28 12.76 3.17
N SER A 120 3.83 13.26 4.33
CA SER A 120 3.78 14.70 4.60
C SER A 120 5.18 15.31 4.66
N GLU A 121 5.28 16.63 4.42
CA GLU A 121 6.55 17.36 4.51
C GLU A 121 7.23 17.17 5.88
N GLN A 122 6.43 17.11 6.95
CA GLN A 122 6.91 16.85 8.30
C GLN A 122 7.56 15.46 8.41
N THR A 123 6.91 14.43 7.87
CA THR A 123 7.45 13.06 7.87
C THR A 123 8.74 12.96 7.07
N GLN A 124 8.78 13.58 5.89
CA GLN A 124 9.97 13.61 5.03
C GLN A 124 11.15 14.29 5.73
N ALA A 125 10.92 15.41 6.44
CA ALA A 125 11.95 16.08 7.23
C ALA A 125 12.49 15.18 8.35
N LEU A 126 11.61 14.51 9.10
CA LEU A 126 12.01 13.58 10.16
C LEU A 126 12.79 12.36 9.65
N ILE A 127 12.47 11.87 8.45
CA ILE A 127 13.24 10.80 7.78
C ILE A 127 14.64 11.29 7.43
N ALA A 128 14.76 12.50 6.87
CA ALA A 128 16.05 13.09 6.47
C ALA A 128 17.00 13.30 7.65
N GLU A 129 16.47 13.54 8.85
CA GLU A 129 17.23 13.67 10.09
C GLU A 129 17.76 12.34 10.64
N ASN A 130 17.37 11.19 10.06
CA ASN A 130 17.81 9.84 10.42
C ASN A 130 17.66 9.55 11.93
N GLN A 131 16.44 9.70 12.42
CA GLN A 131 16.11 9.55 13.83
C GLN A 131 16.34 8.10 14.30
N LYS A 132 17.23 7.90 15.28
CA LYS A 132 17.66 6.57 15.76
C LYS A 132 17.04 6.13 17.08
N GLY A 133 16.20 6.95 17.70
CA GLY A 133 15.55 6.61 18.97
C GLY A 133 14.96 7.81 19.72
N GLY A 134 14.43 7.54 20.91
CA GLY A 134 13.84 8.55 21.79
C GLY A 134 12.56 9.19 21.23
N GLU A 135 12.21 10.36 21.76
CA GLU A 135 10.97 11.08 21.40
C GLU A 135 10.87 11.36 19.89
N ALA A 136 11.99 11.64 19.23
CA ALA A 136 12.01 11.95 17.80
C ALA A 136 11.64 10.73 16.93
N LEU A 137 12.03 9.52 17.34
CA LEU A 137 11.59 8.29 16.67
C LEU A 137 10.10 8.03 16.89
N VAL A 138 9.60 8.23 18.12
CA VAL A 138 8.17 8.14 18.43
C VAL A 138 7.37 9.09 17.55
N ARG A 139 7.85 10.33 17.40
CA ARG A 139 7.25 11.35 16.53
C ARG A 139 7.26 10.92 15.07
N LEU A 140 8.36 10.37 14.57
CA LEU A 140 8.45 9.85 13.20
C LEU A 140 7.44 8.72 12.98
N ASN A 141 7.41 7.71 13.85
CA ASN A 141 6.46 6.61 13.78
C ASN A 141 5.01 7.11 13.84
N ARG A 142 4.74 8.15 14.66
CA ARG A 142 3.41 8.75 14.79
C ARG A 142 2.96 9.45 13.52
N CYS A 143 3.87 10.17 12.86
CA CYS A 143 3.63 10.80 11.57
C CYS A 143 3.44 9.76 10.46
N LEU A 144 4.27 8.71 10.41
CA LEU A 144 4.13 7.63 9.43
C LEU A 144 2.77 6.93 9.51
N LEU A 145 2.31 6.56 10.70
CA LEU A 145 0.99 5.93 10.86
C LEU A 145 -0.15 6.87 10.48
N ALA A 146 -0.05 8.16 10.80
CA ALA A 146 -1.04 9.16 10.39
C ALA A 146 -1.06 9.37 8.88
N ASP A 147 0.11 9.37 8.21
CA ASP A 147 0.21 9.50 6.75
C ASP A 147 -0.33 8.26 6.02
N VAL A 148 -0.13 7.07 6.58
CA VAL A 148 -0.66 5.81 6.01
C VAL A 148 -2.18 5.71 6.20
N TYR A 149 -2.69 6.14 7.36
CA TYR A 149 -4.10 6.02 7.74
C TYR A 149 -4.74 7.37 8.11
N PRO A 150 -4.75 8.37 7.21
CA PRO A 150 -5.08 9.76 7.55
C PRO A 150 -6.55 9.99 7.92
N TYR A 151 -7.43 9.06 7.54
CA TYR A 151 -8.85 9.14 7.89
C TYR A 151 -9.22 8.30 9.11
N GLU A 152 -8.36 7.34 9.46
CA GLU A 152 -8.53 6.50 10.64
C GLU A 152 -7.82 7.08 11.86
N LEU A 153 -6.71 7.78 11.63
CA LEU A 153 -5.79 8.27 12.64
C LEU A 153 -5.60 9.79 12.50
N ALA A 154 -5.61 10.50 13.62
CA ALA A 154 -5.34 11.94 13.65
C ALA A 154 -3.87 12.24 13.44
N SER A 155 -3.56 13.25 12.62
CA SER A 155 -2.20 13.78 12.52
C SER A 155 -1.87 14.69 13.71
N LEU A 156 -0.58 14.93 13.97
CA LEU A 156 -0.12 15.80 15.05
C LEU A 156 -0.44 17.28 14.81
N SER A 157 -0.70 17.68 13.58
CA SER A 157 -0.99 19.06 13.17
C SER A 157 -2.50 19.34 12.97
N GLU A 158 -3.36 18.32 13.12
CA GLU A 158 -4.78 18.46 12.83
C GLU A 158 -5.52 19.24 13.92
N GLN A 159 -6.01 20.43 13.58
CA GLN A 159 -7.11 21.04 14.30
C GLN A 159 -8.39 20.29 13.90
N GLN A 160 -9.03 19.62 14.85
CA GLN A 160 -10.21 18.77 14.65
C GLN A 160 -11.26 19.45 13.74
N SER A 161 -11.30 19.09 12.45
CA SER A 161 -12.35 19.57 11.55
C SER A 161 -13.56 18.65 11.69
N SER A 162 -14.59 19.16 12.39
CA SER A 162 -15.84 18.44 12.67
C SER A 162 -16.72 18.18 11.43
N THR A 163 -16.36 18.75 10.28
CA THR A 163 -17.13 18.69 9.03
C THR A 163 -17.00 17.35 8.31
N ALA A 164 -15.86 16.65 8.39
CA ALA A 164 -15.65 15.38 7.68
C ALA A 164 -16.42 14.17 8.26
N SER A 165 -16.90 14.29 9.51
CA SER A 165 -17.62 13.22 10.24
C SER A 165 -19.15 13.38 10.16
N LYS A 166 -19.66 14.56 9.78
CA LYS A 166 -21.10 14.81 9.81
C LYS A 166 -21.84 13.87 8.84
N GLY A 167 -22.75 13.07 9.39
CA GLY A 167 -23.56 12.10 8.64
C GLY A 167 -22.83 10.83 8.20
N ILE A 168 -21.57 10.61 8.61
CA ILE A 168 -20.81 9.42 8.18
C ILE A 168 -21.46 8.12 8.65
N GLU A 169 -21.99 8.06 9.86
CA GLU A 169 -22.65 6.86 10.39
C GLU A 169 -23.96 6.56 9.66
N THR A 170 -24.71 7.61 9.30
CA THR A 170 -25.88 7.47 8.42
C THR A 170 -25.47 6.98 7.04
N CYS A 171 -24.35 7.46 6.50
CA CYS A 171 -23.82 6.97 5.22
C CYS A 171 -23.37 5.51 5.31
N ARG A 172 -22.73 5.09 6.41
CA ARG A 172 -22.38 3.69 6.68
C ARG A 172 -23.63 2.82 6.70
N GLU A 173 -24.69 3.29 7.35
CA GLU A 173 -25.95 2.56 7.40
C GLU A 173 -26.60 2.44 6.02
N ASN A 174 -26.62 3.51 5.23
CA ASN A 174 -27.09 3.45 3.85
C ASN A 174 -26.31 2.39 3.04
N LEU A 175 -24.98 2.33 3.17
CA LEU A 175 -24.17 1.32 2.50
C LEU A 175 -24.46 -0.10 3.00
N ARG A 176 -24.79 -0.30 4.28
CA ARG A 176 -25.24 -1.62 4.78
C ARG A 176 -26.57 -2.03 4.15
N GLN A 177 -27.52 -1.11 4.05
CA GLN A 177 -28.79 -1.37 3.38
C GLN A 177 -28.59 -1.66 1.89
N ILE A 178 -27.70 -0.93 1.21
CA ILE A 178 -27.32 -1.21 -0.18
C ILE A 178 -26.69 -2.61 -0.31
N LYS A 179 -25.75 -2.98 0.57
CA LYS A 179 -25.14 -4.33 0.54
C LYS A 179 -26.18 -5.42 0.68
N ARG A 180 -27.08 -5.27 1.65
CA ARG A 180 -28.18 -6.21 1.87
C ARG A 180 -29.07 -6.33 0.63
N ALA A 181 -29.47 -5.21 0.04
CA ALA A 181 -30.29 -5.20 -1.17
C ALA A 181 -29.57 -5.85 -2.36
N LEU A 182 -28.26 -5.62 -2.52
CA LEU A 182 -27.45 -6.29 -3.54
C LEU A 182 -27.43 -7.82 -3.35
N ASP A 183 -27.29 -8.29 -2.10
CA ASP A 183 -27.29 -9.72 -1.79
C ASP A 183 -28.66 -10.36 -2.05
N GLU A 184 -29.75 -9.68 -1.65
CA GLU A 184 -31.12 -10.12 -1.91
C GLU A 184 -31.43 -10.14 -3.42
N TYR A 185 -30.99 -9.13 -4.17
CA TYR A 185 -31.11 -9.07 -5.62
C TYR A 185 -30.37 -10.22 -6.30
N ARG A 186 -29.11 -10.48 -5.91
CA ARG A 186 -28.30 -11.58 -6.45
C ARG A 186 -28.97 -12.93 -6.19
N ALA A 187 -29.45 -13.16 -4.97
CA ALA A 187 -30.16 -14.38 -4.61
C ALA A 187 -31.43 -14.60 -5.46
N ALA A 188 -32.12 -13.52 -5.83
CA ALA A 188 -33.32 -13.58 -6.68
C ALA A 188 -33.00 -13.71 -8.19
N ASN A 189 -31.80 -13.32 -8.63
CA ASN A 189 -31.44 -13.16 -10.05
C ASN A 189 -30.25 -14.03 -10.48
N ALA A 190 -30.16 -15.27 -9.98
CA ALA A 190 -29.12 -16.23 -10.33
C ALA A 190 -27.69 -15.69 -10.16
N ASP A 191 -27.45 -15.00 -9.03
CA ASP A 191 -26.20 -14.33 -8.66
C ASP A 191 -25.76 -13.21 -9.63
N GLY A 192 -26.69 -12.73 -10.46
CA GLY A 192 -26.48 -11.57 -11.31
C GLY A 192 -26.48 -10.26 -10.51
N ASP A 193 -25.55 -9.37 -10.82
CA ASP A 193 -25.56 -7.99 -10.33
C ASP A 193 -26.54 -7.10 -11.12
N PRO A 194 -27.17 -6.10 -10.46
CA PRO A 194 -27.94 -5.08 -11.18
C PRO A 194 -27.05 -4.28 -12.13
N GLN A 195 -27.66 -3.60 -13.11
CA GLN A 195 -26.88 -2.70 -13.98
C GLN A 195 -26.55 -1.41 -13.24
N TRP A 196 -27.50 -0.90 -12.44
CA TRP A 196 -27.36 0.31 -11.64
C TRP A 196 -27.93 0.10 -10.23
N LEU A 197 -27.51 0.92 -9.27
CA LEU A 197 -28.03 0.81 -7.90
C LEU A 197 -29.52 1.16 -7.82
N SER A 198 -30.03 1.98 -8.73
CA SER A 198 -31.46 2.27 -8.83
C SER A 198 -32.32 1.05 -9.20
N ASP A 199 -31.76 0.02 -9.84
CA ASP A 199 -32.47 -1.23 -10.15
C ASP A 199 -32.88 -1.99 -8.88
N LEU A 200 -32.26 -1.68 -7.72
CA LEU A 200 -32.64 -2.22 -6.43
C LEU A 200 -33.96 -1.62 -5.91
N SER A 201 -34.40 -0.48 -6.46
CA SER A 201 -35.56 0.26 -5.97
C SER A 201 -36.81 0.04 -6.83
N PRO A 202 -38.01 -0.04 -6.25
CA PRO A 202 -38.31 -0.03 -4.80
C PRO A 202 -38.28 -1.43 -4.15
N GLU A 203 -38.08 -2.49 -4.92
CA GLU A 203 -38.32 -3.87 -4.49
C GLU A 203 -37.39 -4.34 -3.36
N TYR A 204 -36.10 -4.03 -3.46
CA TYR A 204 -35.05 -4.45 -2.51
C TYR A 204 -34.56 -3.28 -1.64
N LEU A 205 -34.72 -2.04 -2.10
CA LEU A 205 -34.18 -0.86 -1.43
C LEU A 205 -35.07 0.39 -1.63
N ASP A 206 -35.37 1.08 -0.53
CA ASP A 206 -35.99 2.42 -0.58
C ASP A 206 -35.00 3.42 -1.19
N ALA A 207 -35.45 4.18 -2.21
CA ALA A 207 -34.62 5.13 -2.95
C ALA A 207 -33.90 6.16 -2.07
N LYS A 208 -34.40 6.46 -0.87
CA LYS A 208 -33.71 7.36 0.08
C LYS A 208 -32.30 6.88 0.45
N PHE A 209 -32.06 5.56 0.43
CA PHE A 209 -30.75 4.99 0.75
C PHE A 209 -29.73 5.18 -0.37
N LEU A 210 -30.15 5.58 -1.58
CA LEU A 210 -29.27 5.92 -2.70
C LEU A 210 -28.68 7.34 -2.58
N LEU A 211 -29.12 8.11 -1.57
CA LEU A 211 -28.68 9.46 -1.32
C LEU A 211 -27.72 9.51 -0.13
N CYS A 212 -26.56 10.13 -0.33
CA CYS A 212 -25.62 10.37 0.75
C CYS A 212 -26.16 11.48 1.68
N PRO A 213 -26.11 11.33 3.01
CA PRO A 213 -26.61 12.34 3.95
C PRO A 213 -25.81 13.66 3.96
N ALA A 214 -24.60 13.66 3.39
CA ALA A 214 -23.82 14.88 3.18
C ALA A 214 -24.18 15.60 1.86
N ASP A 215 -25.04 15.00 1.03
CA ASP A 215 -25.47 15.62 -0.21
C ASP A 215 -26.53 16.69 0.05
N THR A 216 -26.15 17.95 -0.17
CA THR A 216 -27.04 19.12 -0.02
C THR A 216 -27.85 19.41 -1.28
N THR A 217 -27.61 18.67 -2.37
CA THR A 217 -28.23 18.91 -3.69
C THR A 217 -29.33 17.91 -4.03
N ALA A 218 -29.71 17.03 -3.09
CA ALA A 218 -30.77 16.03 -3.26
C ALA A 218 -30.62 15.15 -4.52
N GLY A 219 -29.39 14.82 -4.90
CA GLY A 219 -29.10 13.89 -5.98
C GLY A 219 -29.11 14.47 -7.40
N VAL A 220 -29.16 15.80 -7.59
CA VAL A 220 -29.01 16.43 -8.93
C VAL A 220 -27.60 16.11 -9.51
N PRO A 221 -27.44 15.59 -10.74
CA PRO A 221 -26.14 15.18 -11.26
C PRO A 221 -25.09 16.29 -11.15
N GLY A 222 -23.88 15.97 -10.68
CA GLY A 222 -22.85 17.01 -10.58
C GLY A 222 -21.51 16.65 -9.93
N VAL A 223 -21.33 15.47 -9.33
CA VAL A 223 -20.03 15.10 -8.72
C VAL A 223 -19.77 13.58 -8.67
N LEU A 224 -20.33 12.81 -9.61
CA LEU A 224 -19.76 11.50 -9.94
C LEU A 224 -19.00 11.69 -11.25
N THR A 225 -17.92 10.95 -11.47
CA THR A 225 -17.15 10.99 -12.72
C THR A 225 -18.10 10.99 -13.93
N GLU A 226 -17.74 11.72 -14.99
CA GLU A 226 -18.50 11.73 -16.25
C GLU A 226 -18.87 10.29 -16.65
N ASP A 227 -20.11 10.05 -17.07
CA ASP A 227 -20.70 8.73 -17.38
C ASP A 227 -20.93 7.74 -16.22
N ALA A 228 -20.71 8.14 -14.96
CA ALA A 228 -20.97 7.29 -13.79
C ALA A 228 -22.28 7.62 -13.03
N SER A 229 -23.12 8.49 -13.60
CA SER A 229 -24.40 8.84 -13.00
C SER A 229 -25.45 7.77 -13.31
N ASP A 230 -26.15 7.34 -12.27
CA ASP A 230 -27.31 6.45 -12.42
C ASP A 230 -28.39 7.12 -13.30
N PRO A 231 -28.87 6.45 -14.36
CA PRO A 231 -29.77 7.08 -15.34
C PRO A 231 -31.23 7.16 -14.87
N THR A 232 -31.62 6.38 -13.86
CA THR A 232 -33.04 6.18 -13.52
C THR A 232 -33.45 6.96 -12.28
N LEU A 233 -32.65 6.89 -11.20
CA LEU A 233 -32.93 7.58 -9.95
C LEU A 233 -31.71 8.40 -9.50
N PRO A 234 -31.94 9.51 -8.78
CA PRO A 234 -30.86 10.23 -8.14
C PRO A 234 -30.05 9.31 -7.21
N CYS A 235 -28.78 9.10 -7.54
CA CYS A 235 -27.87 8.24 -6.80
C CYS A 235 -26.55 8.98 -6.54
N ARG A 236 -26.05 8.89 -5.30
CA ARG A 236 -24.80 9.53 -4.86
C ARG A 236 -23.68 8.59 -4.53
N TYR A 237 -23.91 7.31 -4.78
CA TYR A 237 -22.91 6.29 -4.63
C TYR A 237 -22.40 5.89 -6.01
N LEU A 238 -21.08 5.88 -6.17
CA LEU A 238 -20.42 5.36 -7.35
C LEU A 238 -20.58 3.85 -7.36
N TYR A 239 -21.23 3.30 -8.38
CA TYR A 239 -21.31 1.86 -8.58
C TYR A 239 -20.17 1.40 -9.48
N GLU A 240 -19.29 0.55 -8.96
CA GLU A 240 -18.07 0.15 -9.65
C GLU A 240 -18.36 -0.81 -10.81
N ILE A 241 -19.43 -1.61 -10.74
CA ILE A 241 -19.82 -2.54 -11.81
C ILE A 241 -20.98 -2.07 -12.68
N ARG A 242 -21.12 -0.76 -12.80
CA ARG A 242 -21.94 -0.16 -13.84
C ARG A 242 -21.56 -0.69 -15.23
N PRO A 243 -22.45 -0.62 -16.24
CA PRO A 243 -22.25 -1.31 -17.52
C PRO A 243 -20.93 -0.97 -18.23
N SER A 244 -20.44 0.27 -18.12
CA SER A 244 -19.18 0.70 -18.73
C SER A 244 -17.94 0.05 -18.11
N GLU A 245 -18.00 -0.35 -16.83
CA GLU A 245 -16.86 -0.84 -16.05
C GLU A 245 -16.93 -2.34 -15.73
N LYS A 246 -18.10 -2.97 -15.93
CA LYS A 246 -18.41 -4.32 -15.46
C LYS A 246 -17.37 -5.37 -15.86
N GLU A 247 -16.93 -5.37 -17.11
CA GLU A 247 -15.93 -6.34 -17.58
C GLU A 247 -14.54 -6.13 -16.96
N ALA A 248 -14.14 -4.87 -16.76
CA ALA A 248 -12.84 -4.53 -16.18
C ALA A 248 -12.81 -4.90 -14.69
N GLN A 249 -13.90 -4.61 -13.98
CA GLN A 249 -14.02 -4.90 -12.54
C GLN A 249 -14.12 -6.40 -12.24
N GLN A 250 -14.87 -7.19 -13.02
CA GLN A 250 -14.91 -8.64 -12.84
C GLN A 250 -13.53 -9.31 -12.92
N MET A 251 -12.63 -8.78 -13.76
CA MET A 251 -11.26 -9.27 -13.83
C MET A 251 -10.43 -8.90 -12.60
N LEU A 252 -10.60 -7.69 -12.06
CA LEU A 252 -9.93 -7.23 -10.84
C LEU A 252 -10.41 -8.04 -9.63
N TRP A 253 -11.70 -8.29 -9.50
CA TRP A 253 -12.31 -9.03 -8.38
C TRP A 253 -11.73 -10.43 -8.19
N THR A 254 -11.46 -11.11 -9.32
CA THR A 254 -10.87 -12.45 -9.33
C THR A 254 -9.44 -12.46 -8.77
N GLN A 255 -8.75 -11.31 -8.80
CA GLN A 255 -7.36 -11.15 -8.38
C GLN A 255 -7.21 -10.47 -7.01
N GLU A 256 -8.16 -9.60 -6.66
CA GLU A 256 -8.06 -8.67 -5.54
C GLU A 256 -8.88 -9.08 -4.29
N GLY A 257 -9.81 -10.03 -4.44
CA GLY A 257 -10.53 -10.65 -3.32
C GLY A 257 -11.56 -9.75 -2.64
N ASP A 258 -11.93 -10.11 -1.41
CA ASP A 258 -13.08 -9.55 -0.65
C ASP A 258 -13.01 -8.06 -0.34
N MET A 259 -11.83 -7.45 -0.48
CA MET A 259 -11.57 -6.04 -0.21
C MET A 259 -11.84 -5.13 -1.41
N THR A 260 -12.19 -5.70 -2.57
CA THR A 260 -12.43 -4.90 -3.77
C THR A 260 -13.71 -4.05 -3.61
N PRO A 261 -13.65 -2.72 -3.80
CA PRO A 261 -14.82 -1.85 -3.63
C PRO A 261 -15.85 -2.10 -4.73
N ILE A 262 -17.12 -2.17 -4.34
CA ILE A 262 -18.27 -2.32 -5.25
C ILE A 262 -19.15 -1.07 -5.28
N VAL A 263 -19.18 -0.34 -4.17
CA VAL A 263 -19.93 0.92 -4.04
C VAL A 263 -19.06 1.91 -3.28
N ARG A 264 -18.93 3.14 -3.80
CA ARG A 264 -18.15 4.20 -3.15
C ARG A 264 -18.98 5.44 -2.87
N CYS A 265 -18.72 6.08 -1.74
CA CYS A 265 -19.19 7.42 -1.41
C CYS A 265 -18.03 8.40 -1.48
N GLU A 266 -18.05 9.33 -2.43
CA GLU A 266 -17.01 10.35 -2.56
C GLU A 266 -17.07 11.41 -1.45
N HIS A 267 -18.27 11.76 -0.97
CA HIS A 267 -18.46 12.75 0.11
C HIS A 267 -17.76 12.35 1.40
N HIS A 268 -17.91 11.09 1.79
CA HIS A 268 -17.31 10.54 3.01
C HIS A 268 -16.09 9.67 2.70
N ARG A 269 -15.60 9.64 1.45
CA ARG A 269 -14.47 8.79 1.05
C ARG A 269 -14.62 7.36 1.59
N LEU A 270 -15.81 6.78 1.49
CA LEU A 270 -16.16 5.50 2.13
C LEU A 270 -16.43 4.45 1.06
N ASN A 271 -15.89 3.25 1.24
CA ASN A 271 -16.08 2.12 0.35
C ASN A 271 -16.89 1.04 1.03
N LEU A 272 -17.76 0.41 0.25
CA LEU A 272 -18.33 -0.91 0.53
C LEU A 272 -17.62 -1.92 -0.38
N SER A 273 -16.99 -2.93 0.21
CA SER A 273 -16.32 -4.00 -0.53
C SER A 273 -17.29 -5.08 -1.02
N LEU A 274 -16.84 -5.91 -1.95
CA LEU A 274 -17.58 -7.08 -2.44
C LEU A 274 -17.98 -8.01 -1.28
N GLY A 275 -17.04 -8.26 -0.36
CA GLY A 275 -17.26 -9.02 0.88
C GLY A 275 -18.12 -8.29 1.92
N GLY A 276 -18.56 -7.05 1.67
CA GLY A 276 -19.43 -6.27 2.55
C GLY A 276 -18.70 -5.41 3.58
N LYS A 277 -17.37 -5.34 3.54
CA LYS A 277 -16.58 -4.55 4.50
C LYS A 277 -16.68 -3.06 4.20
N LEU A 278 -16.70 -2.23 5.25
CA LEU A 278 -16.76 -0.78 5.16
C LEU A 278 -15.46 -0.14 5.62
N TYR A 279 -14.81 0.61 4.73
CA TYR A 279 -13.52 1.24 5.00
C TYR A 279 -13.34 2.55 4.23
N ARG A 280 -12.52 3.45 4.74
CA ARG A 280 -12.23 4.76 4.14
C ARG A 280 -11.22 4.59 3.00
N ASN A 281 -11.42 5.31 1.90
CA ASN A 281 -10.43 5.49 0.84
C ASN A 281 -9.16 6.08 1.45
N GLY A 282 -8.04 5.35 1.46
CA GLY A 282 -6.75 5.83 1.94
C GLY A 282 -5.85 6.42 0.83
N PRO A 283 -4.67 6.97 1.19
CA PRO A 283 -3.62 7.36 0.24
C PRO A 283 -3.01 6.16 -0.49
N GLN A 284 -3.20 4.95 0.04
CA GLN A 284 -3.08 3.65 -0.62
C GLN A 284 -4.03 3.46 -1.82
N ARG A 285 -4.57 4.56 -2.38
CA ARG A 285 -5.49 4.57 -3.51
C ARG A 285 -4.96 3.69 -4.63
N ASP A 286 -3.65 3.66 -4.88
CA ASP A 286 -3.05 2.85 -5.95
C ASP A 286 -3.21 1.33 -5.77
N ILE A 287 -3.51 0.83 -4.57
CA ILE A 287 -3.84 -0.59 -4.31
C ILE A 287 -5.30 -0.90 -4.68
N TYR A 288 -6.19 0.09 -4.60
CA TYR A 288 -7.64 -0.05 -4.85
C TYR A 288 -8.14 0.72 -6.10
N ASN A 289 -7.24 1.43 -6.77
CA ASN A 289 -7.44 2.22 -7.98
C ASN A 289 -6.37 1.89 -9.03
N SER A 290 -5.62 0.77 -8.92
CA SER A 290 -4.34 0.63 -9.64
C SER A 290 -4.42 1.09 -11.10
N ASN A 291 -3.83 2.26 -11.34
CA ASN A 291 -3.30 2.69 -12.63
C ASN A 291 -2.32 1.60 -13.04
N LYS A 292 -2.78 0.64 -13.84
CA LYS A 292 -1.98 -0.50 -14.27
C LYS A 292 -0.72 0.00 -14.98
N MET A 293 0.46 -0.44 -14.53
CA MET A 293 1.75 -0.22 -15.19
C MET A 293 2.51 -1.54 -15.32
N GLY A 294 3.41 -1.64 -16.30
CA GLY A 294 4.21 -2.85 -16.51
C GLY A 294 3.38 -4.04 -17.00
N PHE A 295 3.61 -5.23 -16.43
CA PHE A 295 3.02 -6.48 -16.91
C PHE A 295 1.50 -6.58 -16.71
N SER A 296 0.93 -5.87 -15.73
CA SER A 296 -0.53 -5.84 -15.54
C SER A 296 -1.24 -5.05 -16.64
N ALA A 297 -0.68 -3.92 -17.08
CA ALA A 297 -1.17 -3.16 -18.22
C ALA A 297 -0.98 -3.93 -19.53
N LEU A 298 0.13 -4.68 -19.66
CA LEU A 298 0.36 -5.52 -20.83
C LEU A 298 -0.66 -6.67 -20.92
N ALA A 299 -0.99 -7.28 -19.78
CA ALA A 299 -2.01 -8.33 -19.71
C ALA A 299 -3.39 -7.84 -20.17
N ASP A 300 -3.77 -6.59 -19.86
CA ASP A 300 -4.99 -5.96 -20.39
C ASP A 300 -4.97 -5.85 -21.90
N VAL A 301 -3.89 -5.33 -22.48
CA VAL A 301 -3.76 -5.20 -23.94
C VAL A 301 -3.90 -6.58 -24.62
N VAL A 302 -3.24 -7.61 -24.09
CA VAL A 302 -3.38 -8.99 -24.60
C VAL A 302 -4.83 -9.47 -24.51
N ARG A 303 -5.53 -9.19 -23.41
CA ARG A 303 -6.94 -9.55 -23.22
C ARG A 303 -7.86 -8.80 -24.18
N ASP A 304 -7.63 -7.52 -24.41
CA ASP A 304 -8.45 -6.71 -25.31
C ASP A 304 -8.29 -7.14 -26.77
N LEU A 305 -7.05 -7.42 -27.20
CA LEU A 305 -6.79 -7.96 -28.54
C LEU A 305 -7.45 -9.33 -28.75
N HIS A 306 -7.45 -10.18 -27.72
CA HIS A 306 -8.20 -11.43 -27.74
C HIS A 306 -9.71 -11.23 -27.86
N LYS A 307 -10.28 -10.26 -27.14
CA LYS A 307 -11.71 -9.95 -27.19
C LYS A 307 -12.12 -9.39 -28.55
N GLN A 308 -11.34 -8.47 -29.11
CA GLN A 308 -11.66 -7.76 -30.35
C GLN A 308 -11.46 -8.62 -31.61
N HIS A 309 -10.46 -9.51 -31.61
CA HIS A 309 -10.03 -10.20 -32.83
C HIS A 309 -9.94 -11.73 -32.71
N GLY A 310 -10.18 -12.28 -31.51
CA GLY A 310 -10.10 -13.71 -31.23
C GLY A 310 -8.67 -14.22 -30.98
N LYS A 311 -8.54 -15.37 -30.30
CA LYS A 311 -7.23 -15.94 -29.89
C LYS A 311 -6.26 -16.23 -31.05
N ALA A 312 -6.78 -16.50 -32.25
CA ALA A 312 -5.94 -16.76 -33.42
C ALA A 312 -5.24 -15.50 -33.94
N PHE A 313 -5.77 -14.30 -33.63
CA PHE A 313 -5.23 -13.03 -34.11
C PHE A 313 -3.79 -12.80 -33.64
N LEU A 314 -3.46 -13.12 -32.39
CA LEU A 314 -2.10 -12.95 -31.86
C LEU A 314 -1.05 -13.83 -32.54
N LYS A 315 -1.47 -14.84 -33.31
CA LYS A 315 -0.58 -15.67 -34.14
C LYS A 315 -0.29 -15.04 -35.50
N THR A 316 -1.11 -14.09 -35.94
CA THR A 316 -0.92 -13.35 -37.20
C THR A 316 0.21 -12.34 -37.06
N GLN A 317 0.77 -11.88 -38.18
CA GLN A 317 1.79 -10.84 -38.19
C GLN A 317 1.27 -9.52 -37.60
N ALA A 318 0.02 -9.14 -37.91
CA ALA A 318 -0.59 -7.92 -37.39
C ALA A 318 -0.77 -7.96 -35.86
N GLY A 319 -1.25 -9.08 -35.32
CA GLY A 319 -1.40 -9.26 -33.88
C GLY A 319 -0.06 -9.26 -33.15
N ARG A 320 0.97 -9.90 -33.72
CA ARG A 320 2.32 -9.87 -33.17
C ARG A 320 2.92 -8.46 -33.12
N GLN A 321 2.68 -7.65 -34.15
CA GLN A 321 3.15 -6.26 -34.14
C GLN A 321 2.45 -5.38 -33.11
N GLN A 322 1.15 -5.57 -32.88
CA GLN A 322 0.45 -4.84 -31.81
C GLN A 322 0.95 -5.23 -30.42
N LEU A 323 1.21 -6.52 -30.18
CA LEU A 323 1.86 -6.97 -28.95
C LEU A 323 3.24 -6.38 -28.77
N LYS A 324 4.04 -6.30 -29.84
CA LYS A 324 5.36 -5.66 -29.83
C LYS A 324 5.28 -4.22 -29.36
N GLN A 325 4.45 -3.41 -30.00
CA GLN A 325 4.30 -1.98 -29.68
C GLN A 325 3.83 -1.75 -28.24
N ALA A 326 2.88 -2.56 -27.77
CA ALA A 326 2.39 -2.48 -26.40
C ALA A 326 3.48 -2.85 -25.38
N THR A 327 4.22 -3.93 -25.64
CA THR A 327 5.32 -4.38 -24.78
C THR A 327 6.45 -3.36 -24.74
N GLU A 328 6.81 -2.77 -25.88
CA GLU A 328 7.80 -1.69 -25.93
C GLU A 328 7.39 -0.48 -25.11
N LYS A 329 6.13 -0.04 -25.25
CA LYS A 329 5.63 1.12 -24.52
C LYS A 329 5.60 0.87 -23.02
N LEU A 330 5.01 -0.24 -22.59
CA LEU A 330 4.68 -0.49 -21.18
C LEU A 330 5.84 -1.12 -20.41
N ILE A 331 6.57 -2.05 -21.04
CA ILE A 331 7.67 -2.77 -20.37
C ILE A 331 9.00 -2.06 -20.62
N ILE A 332 9.39 -1.93 -21.89
CA ILE A 332 10.74 -1.48 -22.26
C ILE A 332 10.95 0.01 -21.94
N LYS A 333 9.99 0.88 -22.27
CA LYS A 333 10.15 2.34 -22.14
C LYS A 333 9.69 2.91 -20.79
N GLN A 334 8.83 2.19 -20.07
CA GLN A 334 8.20 2.72 -18.84
C GLN A 334 8.57 1.94 -17.58
N PHE A 335 8.43 0.61 -17.60
CA PHE A 335 8.63 -0.22 -16.42
C PHE A 335 10.11 -0.49 -16.13
N VAL A 336 10.85 -1.03 -17.11
CA VAL A 336 12.25 -1.44 -16.94
C VAL A 336 13.16 -0.27 -16.52
N PRO A 337 13.07 0.93 -17.11
CA PRO A 337 13.93 2.04 -16.72
C PRO A 337 13.72 2.49 -15.27
N LYS A 338 12.46 2.52 -14.80
CA LYS A 338 12.15 2.87 -13.41
C LYS A 338 12.68 1.83 -12.42
N MET A 339 12.55 0.55 -12.77
CA MET A 339 13.09 -0.55 -11.98
C MET A 339 14.63 -0.50 -11.92
N LEU A 340 15.29 -0.20 -13.03
CA LEU A 340 16.76 -0.10 -13.07
C LEU A 340 17.29 1.08 -12.26
N ASP A 341 16.65 2.26 -12.36
CA ASP A 341 17.02 3.43 -11.55
C ASP A 341 16.89 3.15 -10.03
N ALA A 342 15.83 2.44 -9.63
CA ALA A 342 15.66 2.02 -8.24
C ALA A 342 16.75 1.03 -7.79
N LEU A 343 17.09 0.05 -8.63
CA LEU A 343 18.13 -0.93 -8.34
C LEU A 343 19.52 -0.29 -8.27
N GLU A 344 19.83 0.62 -9.18
CA GLU A 344 21.10 1.33 -9.24
C GLU A 344 21.35 2.08 -7.93
N LYS A 345 20.33 2.79 -7.44
CA LYS A 345 20.36 3.52 -6.16
C LYS A 345 20.55 2.57 -4.97
N GLU A 346 19.90 1.42 -4.97
CA GLU A 346 20.00 0.45 -3.89
C GLU A 346 21.39 -0.20 -3.84
N ILE A 347 21.92 -0.66 -4.98
CA ILE A 347 23.27 -1.24 -5.05
C ILE A 347 24.30 -0.18 -4.64
N ALA A 348 24.12 1.08 -5.06
CA ALA A 348 25.03 2.16 -4.74
C ALA A 348 25.06 2.43 -3.23
N SER A 349 23.87 2.52 -2.62
CA SER A 349 23.69 2.66 -1.18
C SER A 349 24.37 1.53 -0.41
N GLN A 350 24.19 0.27 -0.83
CA GLN A 350 24.81 -0.89 -0.16
C GLN A 350 26.33 -0.92 -0.29
N VAL A 351 26.88 -0.57 -1.46
CA VAL A 351 28.33 -0.51 -1.68
C VAL A 351 28.96 0.57 -0.81
N GLU A 352 28.39 1.77 -0.75
CA GLU A 352 28.90 2.84 0.11
C GLU A 352 28.75 2.55 1.60
N ALA A 353 27.68 1.85 2.00
CA ALA A 353 27.47 1.43 3.38
C ALA A 353 28.54 0.43 3.87
N GLN A 354 29.02 -0.45 2.98
CA GLN A 354 30.00 -1.48 3.32
C GLN A 354 31.46 -1.03 3.15
N LEU A 355 31.73 -0.22 2.13
CA LEU A 355 33.10 0.12 1.71
C LEU A 355 33.48 1.59 1.99
N GLY A 356 32.53 2.37 2.49
CA GLY A 356 32.72 3.77 2.88
C GLY A 356 32.12 4.74 1.87
N LYS A 357 31.72 5.90 2.38
CA LYS A 357 31.20 7.01 1.59
C LYS A 357 32.23 7.45 0.55
N ASP A 358 31.77 7.82 -0.65
CA ASP A 358 32.60 8.22 -1.79
C ASP A 358 33.43 7.09 -2.44
N PHE A 359 33.29 5.83 -1.98
CA PHE A 359 34.00 4.69 -2.60
C PHE A 359 33.66 4.53 -4.08
N LEU A 360 32.40 4.77 -4.46
CA LEU A 360 31.91 4.75 -5.84
C LEU A 360 32.52 5.83 -6.74
N LYS A 361 33.18 6.85 -6.16
CA LYS A 361 33.92 7.87 -6.93
C LYS A 361 35.31 7.40 -7.35
N THR A 362 35.76 6.26 -6.85
CA THR A 362 37.04 5.67 -7.23
C THR A 362 36.89 4.76 -8.44
N PRO A 363 37.91 4.61 -9.31
CA PRO A 363 37.86 3.66 -10.43
C PRO A 363 37.54 2.23 -9.97
N MET A 364 38.09 1.82 -8.83
CA MET A 364 37.86 0.50 -8.25
C MET A 364 36.41 0.33 -7.74
N GLY A 365 35.83 1.37 -7.15
CA GLY A 365 34.43 1.35 -6.73
C GLY A 365 33.45 1.32 -7.90
N VAL A 366 33.76 2.02 -8.98
CA VAL A 366 33.02 1.94 -10.24
C VAL A 366 33.05 0.53 -10.83
N ASP A 367 34.22 -0.11 -10.84
CA ASP A 367 34.36 -1.47 -11.37
C ASP A 367 33.60 -2.49 -10.53
N ILE A 368 33.68 -2.40 -9.20
CA ILE A 368 32.93 -3.26 -8.27
C ILE A 368 31.43 -3.05 -8.43
N PHE A 369 30.99 -1.81 -8.56
CA PHE A 369 29.58 -1.47 -8.79
C PHE A 369 29.07 -2.06 -10.10
N LYS A 370 29.81 -1.89 -11.19
CA LYS A 370 29.47 -2.48 -12.50
C LYS A 370 29.42 -4.01 -12.44
N GLN A 371 30.33 -4.64 -11.71
CA GLN A 371 30.34 -6.09 -11.54
C GLN A 371 29.12 -6.57 -10.74
N ALA A 372 28.79 -5.90 -9.63
CA ALA A 372 27.62 -6.21 -8.81
C ALA A 372 26.32 -6.01 -9.61
N PHE A 373 26.19 -4.90 -10.32
CA PHE A 373 25.05 -4.63 -11.17
C PHE A 373 24.94 -5.65 -12.31
N SER A 374 26.04 -6.02 -12.97
CA SER A 374 26.04 -7.04 -14.03
C SER A 374 25.54 -8.40 -13.52
N GLN A 375 25.91 -8.77 -12.29
CA GLN A 375 25.45 -10.02 -11.68
C GLN A 375 23.94 -10.00 -11.43
N VAL A 376 23.43 -8.92 -10.84
CA VAL A 376 21.98 -8.78 -10.58
C VAL A 376 21.19 -8.61 -11.88
N GLY A 377 21.72 -7.87 -12.85
CA GLY A 377 21.11 -7.65 -14.16
C GLY A 377 20.85 -8.95 -14.91
N SER A 378 21.75 -9.95 -14.80
CA SER A 378 21.55 -11.28 -15.38
C SER A 378 20.34 -12.02 -14.79
N GLN A 379 20.12 -11.92 -13.47
CA GLN A 379 19.00 -12.55 -12.77
C GLN A 379 17.68 -11.87 -13.11
N ILE A 380 17.70 -10.53 -13.16
CA ILE A 380 16.53 -9.73 -13.54
C ILE A 380 16.13 -10.02 -14.99
N LYS A 381 17.11 -10.16 -15.89
CA LYS A 381 16.86 -10.53 -17.29
C LYS A 381 16.10 -11.85 -17.39
N GLU A 382 16.54 -12.87 -16.66
CA GLU A 382 15.89 -14.18 -16.63
C GLU A 382 14.45 -14.08 -16.09
N GLN A 383 14.23 -13.34 -15.01
CA GLN A 383 12.90 -13.14 -14.45
C GLN A 383 11.95 -12.39 -15.38
N LEU A 384 12.42 -11.31 -16.02
CA LEU A 384 11.62 -10.54 -16.97
C LEU A 384 11.29 -11.36 -18.22
N GLN A 385 12.22 -12.20 -18.67
CA GLN A 385 11.97 -13.13 -19.77
C GLN A 385 10.90 -14.18 -19.41
N VAL A 386 10.96 -14.76 -18.20
CA VAL A 386 9.93 -15.69 -17.70
C VAL A 386 8.56 -15.00 -17.63
N GLN A 387 8.50 -13.76 -17.16
CA GLN A 387 7.24 -13.02 -17.11
C GLN A 387 6.70 -12.66 -18.49
N LEU A 388 7.55 -12.23 -19.43
CA LEU A 388 7.15 -12.01 -20.81
C LEU A 388 6.62 -13.29 -21.45
N GLU A 389 7.25 -14.43 -21.19
CA GLU A 389 6.82 -15.73 -21.70
C GLU A 389 5.46 -16.14 -21.14
N SER A 390 5.25 -15.92 -19.84
CA SER A 390 3.99 -16.18 -19.17
C SER A 390 2.84 -15.33 -19.73
N GLN A 391 3.10 -14.06 -20.07
CA GLN A 391 2.06 -13.13 -20.53
C GLN A 391 1.79 -13.20 -22.04
N LEU A 392 2.84 -13.39 -22.84
CA LEU A 392 2.75 -13.31 -24.31
C LEU A 392 2.80 -14.69 -24.98
N GLY A 393 3.24 -15.71 -24.25
CA GLY A 393 3.40 -17.09 -24.73
C GLY A 393 4.76 -17.35 -25.38
N ALA A 394 5.27 -18.57 -25.17
CA ALA A 394 6.56 -19.03 -25.71
C ALA A 394 6.66 -18.92 -27.25
N GLU A 395 5.54 -19.13 -27.95
CA GLU A 395 5.49 -19.03 -29.41
C GLU A 395 5.64 -17.59 -29.91
N PHE A 396 5.15 -16.61 -29.15
CA PHE A 396 5.38 -15.19 -29.46
C PHE A 396 6.85 -14.83 -29.27
N LEU A 397 7.49 -15.26 -28.18
CA LEU A 397 8.90 -14.94 -27.93
C LEU A 397 9.87 -15.54 -28.96
N LYS A 398 9.49 -16.65 -29.62
CA LYS A 398 10.25 -17.24 -30.73
C LYS A 398 10.07 -16.49 -32.05
N SER A 399 9.05 -15.64 -32.17
CA SER A 399 8.82 -14.83 -33.37
C SER A 399 9.90 -13.78 -33.58
N GLU A 400 9.87 -13.09 -34.73
CA GLU A 400 10.78 -11.97 -35.00
C GLU A 400 10.50 -10.80 -34.03
N GLU A 401 9.22 -10.49 -33.80
CA GLU A 401 8.79 -9.45 -32.88
C GLU A 401 9.18 -9.72 -31.43
N GLY A 402 9.04 -10.97 -30.99
CA GLY A 402 9.41 -11.40 -29.65
C GLY A 402 10.93 -11.37 -29.42
N ARG A 403 11.71 -11.79 -30.42
CA ARG A 403 13.18 -11.72 -30.35
C ARG A 403 13.70 -10.29 -30.28
N ASP A 404 13.09 -9.36 -31.01
CA ASP A 404 13.42 -7.94 -30.95
C ASP A 404 13.17 -7.34 -29.54
N ILE A 405 12.06 -7.71 -28.88
CA ILE A 405 11.82 -7.30 -27.48
C ILE A 405 12.91 -7.83 -26.55
N LEU A 406 13.29 -9.11 -26.69
CA LEU A 406 14.32 -9.72 -25.85
C LEU A 406 15.70 -9.10 -26.09
N GLU A 407 16.00 -8.67 -27.32
CA GLU A 407 17.22 -7.94 -27.66
C GLU A 407 17.23 -6.54 -27.03
N GLN A 408 16.15 -5.77 -27.17
CA GLN A 408 16.00 -4.47 -26.51
C GLN A 408 16.14 -4.58 -24.98
N LEU A 409 15.52 -5.60 -24.39
CA LEU A 409 15.63 -5.88 -22.96
C LEU A 409 17.08 -6.22 -22.56
N SER A 410 17.78 -7.02 -23.39
CA SER A 410 19.19 -7.35 -23.15
C SER A 410 20.11 -6.14 -23.24
N VAL A 411 19.81 -5.18 -24.13
CA VAL A 411 20.57 -3.92 -24.24
C VAL A 411 20.37 -3.09 -22.98
N LEU A 412 19.12 -2.91 -22.52
CA LEU A 412 18.82 -2.14 -21.31
C LEU A 412 19.46 -2.70 -20.04
N LEU A 413 19.62 -4.02 -19.96
CA LEU A 413 20.20 -4.72 -18.81
C LEU A 413 21.72 -4.94 -18.93
N SER A 414 22.34 -4.40 -19.97
CA SER A 414 23.80 -4.47 -20.14
C SER A 414 24.51 -3.46 -19.24
N ALA A 415 25.65 -3.85 -18.69
CA ALA A 415 26.42 -3.04 -17.75
C ALA A 415 26.99 -1.74 -18.36
N ASP A 416 26.98 -1.62 -19.69
CA ASP A 416 27.52 -0.48 -20.43
C ASP A 416 26.57 0.74 -20.49
N VAL A 417 25.31 0.58 -20.06
CA VAL A 417 24.28 1.63 -20.09
C VAL A 417 24.24 2.46 -18.79
N LEU A 418 25.02 2.07 -17.77
CA LEU A 418 25.00 2.69 -16.44
C LEU A 418 25.83 3.97 -16.38
N SER A 419 25.20 5.06 -15.94
CA SER A 419 25.87 6.32 -15.64
C SER A 419 26.26 6.36 -14.17
N VAL A 420 27.53 6.11 -13.86
CA VAL A 420 28.05 6.54 -12.55
C VAL A 420 28.07 8.07 -12.55
N HIS A 421 27.26 8.70 -11.69
CA HIS A 421 27.31 10.12 -11.40
C HIS A 421 27.88 10.36 -10.00
#